data_AF-A0A139H9E9-F1
#
_entry.id   AF-A0A139H9E9-F1
#
_cell.length_a   1.000
_cell.length_b   1.000
_cell.length_c   1.000
_cell.angle_alpha   90.00
_cell.angle_beta   90.00
_cell.angle_gamma   90.00
#
_symmetry.space_group_name_H-M   'P 1'
#
loop_
_entity.id
_entity.type
_entity.pdbx_description
1 polymer ?
#
loop_
_entity_poly.entity_id
_entity_poly.type
_entity_poly.pdbx_seq_one_letter_code
_entity_poly.pdbx_strand_id
1 'polypeptide(L)'
;MKAYCIQQGDQRLPHDSGRPVEPSYLSQLGIIHHELPNNLDAVNKIASQRCYKNRDEIRISPSLLPDYENKVKTFFDEHLHEDEEIRYILDGGGYFDVRSKDDAWVRIRLEKGDLMIMPAGIYHRFTTDERNYTHAMRLFKEDPKWTPLKRSDKSTDENGFRKEYLQARDGDGVFA
;
A
#
# COMPACT_ATOMS: atom_id res chain seq x y z
N MET A 1 8.64 0.02 9.97
CA MET A 1 8.69 -0.36 8.53
C MET A 1 10.09 -0.80 8.07
N LYS A 2 10.17 -1.89 7.30
CA LYS A 2 11.40 -2.34 6.59
C LYS A 2 11.08 -2.52 5.10
N ALA A 3 12.00 -2.18 4.19
CA ALA A 3 11.79 -2.37 2.75
C ALA A 3 13.04 -2.87 1.99
N TYR A 4 12.84 -3.70 0.95
CA TYR A 4 13.91 -4.37 0.18
C TYR A 4 13.43 -4.89 -1.21
N CYS A 5 14.35 -5.21 -2.14
CA CYS A 5 13.98 -5.84 -3.43
C CYS A 5 13.65 -7.34 -3.29
N ILE A 6 12.80 -7.90 -4.18
CA ILE A 6 12.26 -9.28 -4.08
C ILE A 6 12.96 -10.34 -4.96
N GLN A 7 12.80 -11.61 -4.59
CA GLN A 7 13.12 -12.84 -5.35
C GLN A 7 11.82 -13.62 -5.67
N GLN A 8 11.87 -14.67 -6.53
CA GLN A 8 10.69 -15.48 -6.89
C GLN A 8 10.38 -16.56 -5.84
N GLY A 9 9.08 -16.83 -5.56
CA GLY A 9 8.63 -17.91 -4.66
C GLY A 9 7.23 -17.65 -4.05
N ASP A 10 6.89 -18.33 -2.93
CA ASP A 10 5.64 -18.09 -2.18
C ASP A 10 5.58 -16.62 -1.75
N GLN A 11 4.59 -15.88 -2.25
CA GLN A 11 4.44 -14.43 -2.06
C GLN A 11 4.52 -13.97 -0.59
N ARG A 12 4.16 -14.84 0.36
CA ARG A 12 4.10 -14.54 1.80
C ARG A 12 5.44 -14.62 2.51
N LEU A 13 6.45 -15.23 1.89
CA LEU A 13 7.81 -15.26 2.42
C LEU A 13 8.43 -13.86 2.33
N PRO A 14 9.45 -13.52 3.15
CA PRO A 14 10.09 -12.22 3.08
C PRO A 14 10.58 -11.88 1.67
N HIS A 15 11.33 -12.76 1.01
CA HIS A 15 12.03 -12.46 -0.26
C HIS A 15 13.08 -11.35 -0.14
N ASP A 16 13.74 -11.25 1.01
CA ASP A 16 14.80 -10.26 1.25
C ASP A 16 16.02 -10.51 0.36
N SER A 17 16.25 -9.60 -0.60
CA SER A 17 17.42 -9.63 -1.48
C SER A 17 18.74 -9.19 -0.78
N GLY A 18 18.68 -8.73 0.47
CA GLY A 18 19.81 -8.13 1.18
C GLY A 18 20.13 -6.70 0.73
N ARG A 19 19.28 -6.10 -0.11
CA ARG A 19 19.40 -4.71 -0.59
C ARG A 19 18.34 -3.86 0.10
N PRO A 20 18.67 -3.20 1.23
CA PRO A 20 17.71 -2.37 1.93
C PRO A 20 17.32 -1.16 1.09
N VAL A 21 16.08 -0.70 1.26
CA VAL A 21 15.58 0.55 0.69
C VAL A 21 15.43 1.57 1.80
N GLU A 22 16.11 2.70 1.65
CA GLU A 22 16.06 3.81 2.61
C GLU A 22 14.66 4.45 2.65
N PRO A 23 14.17 4.87 3.83
CA PRO A 23 12.87 5.53 3.95
C PRO A 23 12.71 6.76 3.05
N SER A 24 13.79 7.51 2.82
CA SER A 24 13.80 8.68 1.93
C SER A 24 13.48 8.31 0.48
N TYR A 25 13.84 7.11 0.02
CA TYR A 25 13.50 6.63 -1.31
C TYR A 25 12.00 6.34 -1.43
N LEU A 26 11.37 5.79 -0.39
CA LEU A 26 9.92 5.60 -0.38
C LEU A 26 9.18 6.94 -0.47
N SER A 27 9.68 7.98 0.20
CA SER A 27 9.16 9.35 0.04
C SER A 27 9.32 9.91 -1.37
N GLN A 28 10.39 9.54 -2.10
CA GLN A 28 10.54 9.89 -3.52
C GLN A 28 9.53 9.16 -4.43
N LEU A 29 8.98 8.03 -3.97
CA LEU A 29 7.84 7.35 -4.61
C LEU A 29 6.48 7.89 -4.12
N GLY A 30 6.47 8.93 -3.29
CA GLY A 30 5.27 9.53 -2.70
C GLY A 30 4.65 8.74 -1.56
N ILE A 31 5.34 7.71 -1.07
CA ILE A 31 4.87 6.88 0.05
C ILE A 31 5.21 7.59 1.35
N ILE A 32 4.19 7.81 2.19
CA ILE A 32 4.34 8.38 3.53
C ILE A 32 4.12 7.26 4.54
N HIS A 33 5.00 7.19 5.53
CA HIS A 33 4.93 6.22 6.62
C HIS A 33 5.02 6.93 7.98
N HIS A 34 4.24 6.43 8.94
CA HIS A 34 4.32 6.81 10.34
C HIS A 34 4.28 5.57 11.22
N GLU A 35 5.12 5.54 12.26
CA GLU A 35 5.05 4.55 13.33
C GLU A 35 4.24 5.14 14.50
N LEU A 36 3.02 4.63 14.71
CA LEU A 36 2.01 5.17 15.63
C LEU A 36 1.45 4.07 16.56
N PRO A 37 2.28 3.35 17.33
CA PRO A 37 1.83 2.22 18.14
C PRO A 37 0.78 2.66 19.17
N ASN A 38 -0.42 2.08 19.06
CA ASN A 38 -1.57 2.39 19.91
C ASN A 38 -1.94 3.89 19.99
N ASN A 39 -1.62 4.67 18.94
CA ASN A 39 -1.83 6.13 18.94
C ASN A 39 -2.89 6.55 17.92
N LEU A 40 -4.15 6.23 18.24
CA LEU A 40 -5.31 6.59 17.42
C LEU A 40 -5.51 8.11 17.29
N ASP A 41 -5.10 8.91 18.29
CA ASP A 41 -5.20 10.36 18.23
C ASP A 41 -4.28 10.97 17.16
N ALA A 42 -3.07 10.44 17.00
CA ALA A 42 -2.18 10.83 15.91
C ALA A 42 -2.74 10.43 14.55
N VAL A 43 -3.33 9.22 14.42
CA VAL A 43 -4.01 8.79 13.19
C VAL A 43 -5.18 9.73 12.87
N ASN A 44 -5.97 10.13 13.87
CA ASN A 44 -7.07 11.08 13.71
C ASN A 44 -6.59 12.45 13.26
N LYS A 45 -5.47 12.94 13.83
CA LYS A 45 -4.88 14.22 13.44
C LYS A 45 -4.44 14.20 11.97
N ILE A 46 -3.77 13.13 11.52
CA ILE A 46 -3.37 12.96 10.12
C ILE A 46 -4.61 12.89 9.22
N ALA A 47 -5.63 12.12 9.63
CA ALA A 47 -6.89 12.02 8.90
C ALA A 47 -7.58 13.38 8.73
N SER A 48 -7.64 14.20 9.78
CA SER A 48 -8.18 15.56 9.69
C SER A 48 -7.34 16.47 8.80
N GLN A 49 -6.00 16.41 8.89
CA GLN A 49 -5.09 17.22 8.08
C GLN A 49 -5.16 16.90 6.58
N ARG A 50 -5.39 15.62 6.24
CA ARG A 50 -5.49 15.14 4.85
C ARG A 50 -6.94 14.98 4.37
N CYS A 51 -7.91 15.45 5.15
CA CYS A 51 -9.34 15.42 4.85
C CYS A 51 -9.90 14.00 4.58
N TYR A 52 -9.47 13.00 5.33
CA TYR A 52 -10.04 11.65 5.26
C TYR A 52 -11.40 11.61 5.99
N LYS A 53 -12.48 11.54 5.23
CA LYS A 53 -13.86 11.61 5.74
C LYS A 53 -14.39 10.28 6.24
N ASN A 54 -13.92 9.17 5.66
CA ASN A 54 -14.43 7.83 5.90
C ASN A 54 -13.35 6.89 6.42
N ARG A 55 -13.76 5.88 7.19
CA ARG A 55 -12.91 4.77 7.63
C ARG A 55 -13.70 3.51 7.90
N ASP A 56 -13.03 2.36 7.77
CA ASP A 56 -13.54 1.07 8.26
C ASP A 56 -12.37 0.17 8.70
N GLU A 57 -12.69 -1.05 9.12
CA GLU A 57 -11.70 -2.06 9.48
C GLU A 57 -11.89 -3.33 8.64
N ILE A 58 -10.78 -3.94 8.25
CA ILE A 58 -10.75 -5.23 7.56
C ILE A 58 -9.86 -6.20 8.32
N ARG A 59 -10.30 -7.46 8.41
CA ARG A 59 -9.50 -8.59 8.92
C ARG A 59 -9.29 -9.58 7.79
N ILE A 60 -8.03 -9.75 7.40
CA ILE A 60 -7.60 -10.62 6.31
C ILE A 60 -7.00 -11.87 6.94
N SER A 61 -7.75 -12.97 6.87
CA SER A 61 -7.28 -14.33 7.17
C SER A 61 -8.25 -15.35 6.56
N PRO A 62 -7.83 -16.61 6.38
CA PRO A 62 -8.68 -17.64 5.79
C PRO A 62 -10.05 -17.80 6.47
N SER A 63 -10.11 -17.57 7.79
CA SER A 63 -11.33 -17.76 8.59
C SER A 63 -12.20 -16.51 8.75
N LEU A 64 -11.67 -15.30 8.52
CA LEU A 64 -12.37 -14.04 8.82
C LEU A 64 -12.78 -13.25 7.59
N LEU A 65 -12.11 -13.44 6.44
CA LEU A 65 -12.40 -12.70 5.22
C LEU A 65 -13.35 -13.51 4.33
N PRO A 66 -14.58 -13.02 4.04
CA PRO A 66 -15.45 -13.66 3.07
C PRO A 66 -14.80 -13.69 1.69
N ASP A 67 -14.93 -14.82 0.99
CA ASP A 67 -14.32 -15.03 -0.33
C ASP A 67 -12.78 -14.82 -0.33
N TYR A 68 -12.13 -15.28 0.75
CA TYR A 68 -10.70 -15.09 1.03
C TYR A 68 -9.82 -15.39 -0.19
N GLU A 69 -9.95 -16.59 -0.79
CA GLU A 69 -9.08 -17.06 -1.88
C GLU A 69 -9.12 -16.15 -3.12
N ASN A 70 -10.28 -15.60 -3.47
CA ASN A 70 -10.39 -14.69 -4.60
C ASN A 70 -9.96 -13.27 -4.25
N LYS A 71 -10.23 -12.82 -3.01
CA LYS A 71 -9.80 -11.51 -2.54
C LYS A 71 -8.29 -11.40 -2.44
N VAL A 72 -7.60 -12.39 -1.87
CA VAL A 72 -6.13 -12.36 -1.77
C VAL A 72 -5.44 -12.41 -3.13
N LYS A 73 -6.03 -13.10 -4.12
CA LYS A 73 -5.55 -13.04 -5.52
C LYS A 73 -5.72 -11.64 -6.09
N THR A 74 -6.86 -11.00 -5.86
CA THR A 74 -7.11 -9.62 -6.32
C THR A 74 -6.16 -8.63 -5.66
N PHE A 75 -5.91 -8.77 -4.35
CA PHE A 75 -4.97 -7.91 -3.63
C PHE A 75 -3.53 -8.08 -4.12
N PHE A 76 -3.14 -9.30 -4.51
CA PHE A 76 -1.79 -9.59 -4.97
C PHE A 76 -1.57 -9.38 -6.48
N ASP A 77 -2.64 -9.29 -7.27
CA ASP A 77 -2.56 -8.85 -8.66
C ASP A 77 -2.03 -7.41 -8.70
N GLU A 78 -1.16 -7.08 -9.65
CA GLU A 78 -0.56 -5.75 -9.70
C GLU A 78 -1.59 -4.73 -10.20
N HIS A 79 -1.83 -3.69 -9.40
CA HIS A 79 -2.86 -2.70 -9.68
C HIS A 79 -2.48 -1.30 -9.20
N LEU A 80 -3.31 -0.32 -9.56
CA LEU A 80 -3.31 1.03 -8.99
C LEU A 80 -4.73 1.44 -8.58
N HIS A 81 -4.80 2.51 -7.80
CA HIS A 81 -6.03 3.21 -7.44
C HIS A 81 -5.96 4.67 -7.89
N GLU A 82 -7.15 5.24 -8.13
CA GLU A 82 -7.32 6.66 -8.47
C GLU A 82 -7.32 7.56 -7.21
N ASP A 83 -7.39 6.96 -6.03
CA ASP A 83 -7.30 7.61 -4.73
C ASP A 83 -6.08 7.09 -3.96
N GLU A 84 -5.70 7.80 -2.88
CA GLU A 84 -4.69 7.31 -1.95
C GLU A 84 -5.12 5.99 -1.31
N GLU A 85 -4.18 5.05 -1.20
CA GLU A 85 -4.37 3.83 -0.42
C GLU A 85 -3.77 4.01 0.98
N ILE A 86 -4.65 4.20 1.97
CA ILE A 86 -4.26 4.43 3.37
C ILE A 86 -4.57 3.18 4.22
N ARG A 87 -3.56 2.69 4.94
CA ARG A 87 -3.64 1.50 5.80
C ARG A 87 -2.94 1.75 7.13
N TYR A 88 -3.68 1.64 8.23
CA TYR A 88 -3.12 1.60 9.58
C TYR A 88 -3.27 0.19 10.16
N ILE A 89 -2.16 -0.46 10.48
CA ILE A 89 -2.17 -1.85 10.96
C ILE A 89 -2.50 -1.88 12.45
N LEU A 90 -3.65 -2.44 12.78
CA LEU A 90 -4.14 -2.61 14.15
C LEU A 90 -3.59 -3.89 14.81
N ASP A 91 -3.42 -4.94 14.01
CA ASP A 91 -2.82 -6.21 14.44
C ASP A 91 -2.30 -7.04 13.26
N GLY A 92 -1.44 -8.01 13.53
CA GLY A 92 -0.78 -8.81 12.51
C GLY A 92 0.20 -8.00 11.65
N GLY A 93 0.27 -8.33 10.36
CA GLY A 93 1.16 -7.66 9.42
C GLY A 93 1.02 -8.19 7.99
N GLY A 94 1.83 -7.65 7.09
CA GLY A 94 1.85 -8.08 5.70
C GLY A 94 2.86 -7.29 4.88
N TYR A 95 2.86 -7.56 3.58
CA TYR A 95 3.75 -6.94 2.61
C TYR A 95 2.95 -6.14 1.59
N PHE A 96 3.37 -4.90 1.39
CA PHE A 96 3.02 -4.11 0.22
C PHE A 96 4.21 -4.10 -0.72
N ASP A 97 4.04 -4.60 -1.93
CA ASP A 97 5.04 -4.47 -2.97
C ASP A 97 4.67 -3.27 -3.84
N VAL A 98 5.63 -2.39 -4.11
CA VAL A 98 5.46 -1.20 -4.95
C VAL A 98 6.50 -1.16 -6.06
N ARG A 99 6.18 -0.51 -7.19
CA ARG A 99 7.15 -0.29 -8.27
C ARG A 99 8.04 0.90 -7.97
N SER A 100 9.34 0.65 -7.99
CA SER A 100 10.40 1.66 -7.98
C SER A 100 10.41 2.52 -9.25
N LYS A 101 11.30 3.52 -9.30
CA LYS A 101 11.47 4.36 -10.50
C LYS A 101 11.83 3.53 -11.74
N ASP A 102 12.73 2.57 -11.58
CA ASP A 102 13.18 1.65 -12.63
C ASP A 102 12.25 0.44 -12.82
N ASP A 103 11.01 0.52 -12.31
CA ASP A 103 9.99 -0.51 -12.41
C ASP A 103 10.38 -1.86 -11.75
N ALA A 104 11.41 -1.88 -10.90
CA ALA A 104 11.70 -3.02 -10.02
C ALA A 104 10.76 -3.03 -8.81
N TRP A 105 10.50 -4.22 -8.25
CA TRP A 105 9.71 -4.37 -7.02
C TRP A 105 10.50 -3.97 -5.77
N VAL A 106 9.85 -3.17 -4.92
CA VAL A 106 10.26 -2.88 -3.54
C VAL A 106 9.18 -3.41 -2.62
N ARG A 107 9.53 -4.36 -1.77
CA ARG A 107 8.66 -4.91 -0.74
C ARG A 107 8.76 -4.09 0.53
N ILE A 108 7.63 -3.72 1.09
CA ILE A 108 7.47 -2.95 2.32
C ILE A 108 6.75 -3.83 3.33
N ARG A 109 7.41 -4.15 4.44
CA ARG A 109 6.78 -4.86 5.56
C ARG A 109 6.11 -3.84 6.48
N LEU A 110 4.80 -4.02 6.67
CA LEU A 110 4.03 -3.30 7.68
C LEU A 110 3.64 -4.24 8.82
N GLU A 111 3.75 -3.74 10.04
CA GLU A 111 3.41 -4.42 11.27
C GLU A 111 2.49 -3.53 12.12
N LYS A 112 1.93 -4.08 13.19
CA LYS A 112 1.09 -3.34 14.13
C LYS A 112 1.69 -1.99 14.51
N GLY A 113 0.89 -0.93 14.36
CA GLY A 113 1.29 0.45 14.64
C GLY A 113 1.79 1.20 13.40
N ASP A 114 2.06 0.54 12.28
CA ASP A 114 2.43 1.23 11.04
C ASP A 114 1.19 1.83 10.36
N LEU A 115 1.25 3.13 10.05
CA LEU A 115 0.37 3.82 9.12
C LEU A 115 1.15 4.06 7.81
N MET A 116 0.61 3.58 6.70
CA MET A 116 1.14 3.83 5.36
C MET A 116 0.09 4.55 4.51
N ILE A 117 0.54 5.55 3.75
CA ILE A 117 -0.25 6.28 2.75
C ILE A 117 0.49 6.12 1.42
N MET A 118 -0.13 5.42 0.47
CA MET A 118 0.36 5.31 -0.91
C MET A 118 -0.37 6.31 -1.80
N PRO A 119 0.33 6.99 -2.72
CA PRO A 119 -0.28 7.97 -3.61
C PRO A 119 -1.17 7.30 -4.66
N ALA A 120 -2.17 8.02 -5.17
CA ALA A 120 -2.92 7.59 -6.35
C ALA A 120 -1.96 7.32 -7.53
N GLY A 121 -2.29 6.36 -8.38
CA GLY A 121 -1.54 6.05 -9.60
C GLY A 121 -0.25 5.23 -9.43
N ILE A 122 0.18 4.92 -8.20
CA ILE A 122 1.31 4.00 -7.97
C ILE A 122 0.89 2.55 -8.22
N TYR A 123 1.71 1.81 -8.96
CA TYR A 123 1.53 0.36 -9.08
C TYR A 123 2.00 -0.33 -7.82
N HIS A 124 1.11 -1.13 -7.25
CA HIS A 124 1.35 -1.88 -6.03
C HIS A 124 0.55 -3.17 -5.99
N ARG A 125 0.80 -3.96 -4.94
CA ARG A 125 0.04 -5.15 -4.57
C ARG A 125 0.25 -5.45 -3.10
N PHE A 126 -0.65 -6.25 -2.52
CA PHE A 126 -0.62 -6.65 -1.13
C PHE A 126 -0.67 -8.17 -0.97
N THR A 127 0.06 -8.67 0.02
CA THR A 127 -0.06 -10.04 0.53
C THR A 127 0.09 -10.06 2.04
N THR A 128 -0.59 -10.98 2.71
CA THR A 128 -0.25 -11.31 4.10
C THR A 128 1.17 -11.88 4.17
N ASP A 129 1.76 -11.88 5.37
CA ASP A 129 2.97 -12.64 5.64
C ASP A 129 2.64 -14.12 5.97
N GLU A 130 3.64 -14.89 6.41
CA GLU A 130 3.51 -16.30 6.78
C GLU A 130 2.52 -16.54 7.94
N ARG A 131 2.19 -15.51 8.74
CA ARG A 131 1.17 -15.61 9.80
C ARG A 131 -0.25 -15.60 9.23
N ASN A 132 -0.43 -15.26 7.94
CA ASN A 132 -1.72 -15.20 7.24
C ASN A 132 -2.79 -14.38 7.98
N TYR A 133 -2.37 -13.31 8.66
CA TYR A 133 -3.27 -12.47 9.43
C TYR A 133 -2.88 -10.99 9.36
N THR A 134 -3.83 -10.16 8.93
CA THR A 134 -3.73 -8.70 8.97
C THR A 134 -5.04 -8.12 9.46
N HIS A 135 -4.99 -7.24 10.45
CA HIS A 135 -6.11 -6.39 10.84
C HIS A 135 -5.72 -4.94 10.57
N ALA A 136 -6.40 -4.29 9.62
CA ALA A 136 -6.09 -2.93 9.22
C ALA A 136 -7.32 -2.03 9.31
N MET A 137 -7.10 -0.81 9.80
CA MET A 137 -8.00 0.31 9.56
C MET A 137 -7.69 0.92 8.20
N ARG A 138 -8.72 1.10 7.38
CA ARG A 138 -8.63 1.72 6.07
C ARG A 138 -9.25 3.12 6.16
N LEU A 139 -8.60 4.12 5.58
CA LEU A 139 -9.06 5.51 5.57
C LEU A 139 -9.24 5.99 4.12
N PHE A 140 -10.17 6.92 3.90
CA PHE A 140 -10.51 7.43 2.56
C PHE A 140 -10.82 8.92 2.59
N LYS A 141 -10.46 9.62 1.51
CA LYS A 141 -10.87 11.01 1.29
C LYS A 141 -12.38 11.13 1.07
N GLU A 142 -12.94 10.32 0.17
CA GLU A 142 -14.37 10.29 -0.16
C GLU A 142 -14.99 8.92 0.13
N ASP A 143 -16.17 8.63 -0.42
CA ASP A 143 -16.75 7.29 -0.37
C ASP A 143 -15.83 6.29 -1.08
N PRO A 144 -15.57 5.12 -0.48
CA PRO A 144 -14.50 4.27 -0.92
C PRO A 144 -14.76 3.69 -2.31
N LYS A 145 -13.90 4.05 -3.27
CA LYS A 145 -13.83 3.40 -4.58
C LYS A 145 -12.82 2.26 -4.51
N TRP A 146 -13.34 1.06 -4.34
CA TRP A 146 -12.52 -0.14 -4.16
C TRP A 146 -11.93 -0.71 -5.44
N THR A 147 -12.29 -0.18 -6.61
CA THR A 147 -11.98 -0.79 -7.90
C THR A 147 -10.47 -0.71 -8.16
N PRO A 148 -9.74 -1.85 -8.14
CA PRO A 148 -8.36 -1.87 -8.56
C PRO A 148 -8.31 -1.78 -10.10
N LEU A 149 -7.47 -0.90 -10.63
CA LEU A 149 -7.16 -0.87 -12.05
C LEU A 149 -5.92 -1.72 -12.29
N LYS A 150 -6.11 -2.88 -12.93
CA LYS A 150 -5.04 -3.86 -13.12
C LYS A 150 -4.02 -3.33 -14.11
N ARG A 151 -2.74 -3.56 -13.82
CA ARG A 151 -1.66 -3.20 -14.74
C ARG A 151 -1.72 -3.96 -16.06
N SER A 152 -2.28 -5.18 -16.06
CA SER A 152 -2.47 -5.97 -17.27
C SER A 152 -3.40 -5.31 -18.30
N ASP A 153 -4.26 -4.40 -17.86
CA ASP A 153 -5.18 -3.70 -18.75
C ASP A 153 -4.46 -2.55 -19.45
N LYS A 154 -4.48 -2.57 -20.79
CA LYS A 154 -3.72 -1.61 -21.62
C LYS A 154 -4.08 -0.14 -21.35
N SER A 155 -5.30 0.13 -20.93
CA SER A 155 -5.78 1.49 -20.63
C SER A 155 -5.30 2.02 -19.27
N THR A 156 -4.74 1.18 -18.40
CA THR A 156 -4.34 1.60 -17.04
C THR A 156 -3.19 2.59 -17.07
N ASP A 157 -2.22 2.43 -17.99
CA ASP A 157 -1.15 3.42 -18.17
C ASP A 157 -1.63 4.74 -18.81
N GLU A 158 -2.79 4.73 -19.45
CA GLU A 158 -3.41 5.93 -20.03
C GLU A 158 -4.23 6.74 -19.00
N ASN A 159 -4.49 6.16 -17.82
CA ASN A 159 -5.25 6.77 -16.73
C ASN A 159 -4.64 8.12 -16.28
N GLY A 160 -5.50 9.09 -15.97
CA GLY A 160 -5.08 10.44 -15.56
C GLY A 160 -4.22 10.44 -14.31
N PHE A 161 -4.64 9.74 -13.25
CA PHE A 161 -3.91 9.64 -11.98
C PHE A 161 -2.57 8.94 -12.14
N ARG A 162 -2.49 7.96 -13.04
CA ARG A 162 -1.21 7.31 -13.38
C ARG A 162 -0.23 8.29 -14.02
N LYS A 163 -0.70 9.12 -14.96
CA LYS A 163 0.14 10.15 -15.61
C LYS A 163 0.58 11.23 -14.63
N GLU A 164 -0.33 11.69 -13.77
CA GLU A 164 -0.03 12.65 -12.71
C GLU A 164 1.00 12.10 -11.72
N TYR A 165 0.86 10.85 -11.29
CA TYR A 165 1.86 10.18 -10.45
C TYR A 165 3.25 10.15 -11.10
N LEU A 166 3.33 9.76 -12.38
CA LEU A 166 4.60 9.72 -13.10
C LEU A 166 5.23 11.12 -13.23
N GLN A 167 4.43 12.14 -13.51
CA GLN A 167 4.90 13.53 -13.56
C GLN A 167 5.43 14.01 -12.20
N ALA A 168 4.73 13.70 -11.10
CA ALA A 168 5.18 14.05 -9.75
C ALA A 168 6.46 13.32 -9.36
N ARG A 169 6.54 12.01 -9.63
CA ARG A 169 7.71 11.17 -9.33
C ARG A 169 8.96 11.55 -10.13
N ASP A 170 8.80 11.89 -11.41
CA ASP A 170 9.91 12.12 -12.33
C ASP A 170 10.31 13.60 -12.46
N GLY A 171 9.46 14.53 -12.02
CA GLY A 171 9.73 15.98 -11.97
C GLY A 171 10.20 16.46 -10.59
N ASP A 172 10.17 17.78 -10.38
CA ASP A 172 10.43 18.44 -9.08
C ASP A 172 9.18 18.45 -8.16
N GLY A 173 8.21 17.57 -8.44
CA GLY A 173 6.89 17.59 -7.83
C GLY A 173 6.92 17.16 -6.37
N VAL A 174 6.30 17.95 -5.50
CA VAL A 174 5.95 17.51 -4.14
C VAL A 174 4.65 16.72 -4.25
N PHE A 175 4.65 15.46 -3.81
CA PHE A 175 3.41 14.71 -3.62
C PHE A 175 2.52 15.46 -2.61
N ALA A 176 1.30 15.81 -3.01
CA ALA A 176 0.34 16.57 -2.18
C ALA A 176 -0.21 15.75 -0.99
#